data_AF-A0AB36G7B4-F1
#
_entry.id   AF-A0AB36G7B4-F1
#
_cell.length_a   1.000
_cell.length_b   1.000
_cell.length_c   1.000
_cell.angle_alpha   90.00
_cell.angle_beta   90.00
_cell.angle_gamma   90.00
#
_symmetry.space_group_name_H-M   'P 1'
#
loop_
_entity.id
_entity.type
_entity.pdbx_description
1 polymer ?
#
loop_
_entity_poly.entity_id
_entity_poly.type
_entity_poly.pdbx_seq_one_letter_code
_entity_poly.pdbx_strand_id
1 'polypeptide(L)'
;MPLMHKPNSAIERIKNHLAYKLGKVMIDFSHQRNNYKYGGGYIALFKKLYKIKKQHKKEQKIYQQTIQVFPQLKYPNLETCSDYEQALKYKFHLSYMLGEVLIQTFQNLHKGSMFKLAKNIKKANKEFKIFKEIFNNFAKLSPNIIKIISKNKQAFLKELPRIQNVLKIHQDYQPILDNIFHNFNYFIQKFNLIEEWLLSNDFNEKYKKENHPYPSLLDPKKLNDEKEKINYKNIPAELAWEINLPLPDNYEFVYPLFGLSGGGALSSFFQKCGLNMHYDFHRSFLKSYYLNYNLFKERHRNNILYYTEWGLNTLYREKFLSLFLKKVIILFLVRDPISRLKTAVNHHTNNPDKDVRLFNLSSDFNKILNCKKYGTSIVGKFANAPMIEYLNFWFFTDRWFLYNSLLSSIRNFEVFYIDMEEIKPAKAFDTMCDLANKFGFKKPTDKKFFEGVMNGDFLGILPFTLYIHSKDIDNVYSLMKSYENLSSLKDNDGIHLQITSTNLVEFYKQSKEYINFTKEFFDKPLKYENLGIFLKPQEFGRLKQDSKLFDVTKRYLNNFIEALEERIDLEKAKLFKEKDVLNYLKENKELRVKLKNILDKELVHIKQHRPDIVASWKYYQEFEKMCKELD
;
A
#
# COMPACT_ATOMS: atom_id res chain seq x y z
N MET A 1 -37.80 44.20 19.43
CA MET A 1 -36.32 44.11 19.36
C MET A 1 -35.97 43.26 18.16
N PRO A 2 -35.13 43.67 17.19
CA PRO A 2 -34.69 42.71 16.21
C PRO A 2 -33.54 41.91 16.84
N LEU A 3 -33.93 40.93 17.66
CA LEU A 3 -33.17 39.70 17.77
C LEU A 3 -32.97 39.20 16.34
N MET A 4 -31.73 38.84 16.05
CA MET A 4 -31.28 38.46 14.72
C MET A 4 -32.26 37.52 14.00
N HIS A 5 -32.70 37.85 12.77
CA HIS A 5 -33.78 37.16 12.06
C HIS A 5 -33.57 35.64 11.90
N LYS A 6 -32.32 35.15 11.94
CA LYS A 6 -31.96 33.72 11.88
C LYS A 6 -30.76 33.41 12.79
N PRO A 7 -30.97 33.08 14.07
CA PRO A 7 -29.86 32.83 15.01
C PRO A 7 -29.06 31.56 14.69
N ASN A 8 -29.63 30.64 13.92
CA ASN A 8 -28.99 29.39 13.50
C ASN A 8 -28.21 29.50 12.18
N SER A 9 -28.13 30.68 11.56
CA SER A 9 -27.34 30.90 10.33
C SER A 9 -26.01 31.59 10.65
N ALA A 10 -24.90 30.92 10.37
CA ALA A 10 -23.56 31.49 10.45
C ALA A 10 -23.35 32.61 9.43
N ILE A 11 -23.92 32.51 8.22
CA ILE A 11 -23.80 33.56 7.19
C ILE A 11 -24.37 34.87 7.71
N GLU A 12 -25.60 34.84 8.23
CA GLU A 12 -26.23 36.04 8.76
C GLU A 12 -25.42 36.57 9.96
N ARG A 13 -24.92 35.70 10.84
CA ARG A 13 -24.09 36.07 12.00
C ARG A 13 -22.81 36.80 11.61
N ILE A 14 -22.14 36.35 10.55
CA ILE A 14 -20.95 37.02 10.02
C ILE A 14 -21.32 38.34 9.35
N LYS A 15 -22.43 38.42 8.61
CA LYS A 15 -22.91 39.69 8.02
C LYS A 15 -23.36 40.71 9.06
N ASN A 16 -23.88 40.25 10.21
CA ASN A 16 -24.31 41.11 11.31
C ASN A 16 -23.13 41.57 12.20
N HIS A 17 -21.93 41.02 11.99
CA HIS A 17 -20.70 41.45 12.65
C HIS A 17 -20.39 42.92 12.35
N LEU A 18 -19.86 43.65 13.34
CA LEU A 18 -19.57 45.08 13.22
C LEU A 18 -18.68 45.40 12.01
N ALA A 19 -17.63 44.61 11.79
CA ALA A 19 -16.72 44.81 10.66
C ALA A 19 -17.49 44.79 9.33
N TYR A 20 -18.29 43.74 9.08
CA TYR A 20 -19.07 43.63 7.85
C TYR A 20 -20.02 44.81 7.65
N LYS A 21 -20.75 45.21 8.70
CA LYS A 21 -21.67 46.36 8.65
C LYS A 21 -20.94 47.66 8.29
N LEU A 22 -19.78 47.92 8.92
CA LEU A 22 -19.01 49.14 8.67
C LEU A 22 -18.43 49.16 7.26
N GLY A 23 -17.81 48.08 6.79
CA GLY A 23 -17.24 48.05 5.45
C GLY A 23 -18.28 47.97 4.34
N LYS A 24 -19.48 47.41 4.59
CA LYS A 24 -20.61 47.52 3.64
C LYS A 24 -20.97 48.98 3.40
N VAL A 25 -21.07 49.78 4.47
CA VAL A 25 -21.32 51.23 4.34
C VAL A 25 -20.20 51.97 3.61
N MET A 26 -18.94 51.56 3.78
CA MET A 26 -17.84 52.12 2.99
C MET A 26 -17.99 51.83 1.50
N ILE A 27 -18.33 50.58 1.14
CA ILE A 27 -18.52 50.16 -0.25
C ILE A 27 -19.69 50.92 -0.87
N ASP A 28 -20.84 50.94 -0.18
CA ASP A 28 -22.03 51.67 -0.63
C ASP A 28 -21.72 53.16 -0.85
N PHE A 29 -20.96 53.78 0.06
CA PHE A 29 -20.50 55.16 -0.09
C PHE A 29 -19.57 55.34 -1.29
N SER A 30 -18.64 54.41 -1.54
CA SER A 30 -17.72 54.47 -2.69
C SER A 30 -18.46 54.37 -4.03
N HIS A 31 -19.45 53.49 -4.16
CA HIS A 31 -20.27 53.35 -5.37
C HIS A 31 -21.17 54.57 -5.60
N GLN A 32 -21.75 55.12 -4.52
CA GLN A 32 -22.68 56.25 -4.59
C GLN A 32 -21.96 57.60 -4.78
N ARG A 33 -20.66 57.70 -4.43
CA ARG A 33 -19.80 58.87 -4.71
C ARG A 33 -19.61 59.10 -6.20
N ASN A 34 -19.51 58.04 -7.00
CA ASN A 34 -19.37 58.15 -8.46
C ASN A 34 -20.69 58.51 -9.16
N ASN A 35 -21.83 58.42 -8.47
CA ASN A 35 -23.17 58.69 -9.00
C ASN A 35 -23.83 59.94 -8.34
N TYR A 36 -23.03 60.89 -7.83
CA TYR A 36 -23.47 62.18 -7.25
C TYR A 36 -24.63 62.11 -6.21
N LYS A 37 -24.85 60.98 -5.54
CA LYS A 37 -26.04 60.76 -4.67
C LYS A 37 -25.82 61.02 -3.16
N TYR A 38 -24.62 61.39 -2.72
CA TYR A 38 -24.33 61.76 -1.31
C TYR A 38 -24.03 63.27 -1.17
N GLY A 39 -25.05 64.08 -0.92
CA GLY A 39 -24.95 65.54 -0.76
C GLY A 39 -24.24 66.04 0.51
N GLY A 40 -23.37 65.24 1.16
CA GLY A 40 -22.72 65.62 2.44
C GLY A 40 -21.29 65.11 2.62
N GLY A 41 -20.66 64.56 1.57
CA GLY A 41 -19.26 64.14 1.57
C GLY A 41 -18.87 63.17 2.69
N TYR A 42 -17.61 63.24 3.15
CA TYR A 42 -17.07 62.35 4.18
C TYR A 42 -17.72 62.53 5.57
N ILE A 43 -18.25 63.73 5.88
CA ILE A 43 -18.90 64.02 7.17
C ILE A 43 -20.15 63.15 7.34
N ALA A 44 -20.95 63.00 6.28
CA ALA A 44 -22.13 62.12 6.28
C ALA A 44 -21.74 60.64 6.49
N LEU A 45 -20.62 60.20 5.89
CA LEU A 45 -20.08 58.85 6.09
C LEU A 45 -19.70 58.61 7.56
N PHE A 46 -18.93 59.52 8.18
CA PHE A 46 -18.52 59.37 9.58
C PHE A 46 -19.71 59.34 10.54
N LYS A 47 -20.72 60.20 10.32
CA LYS A 47 -21.98 60.17 11.10
C LYS A 47 -22.68 58.81 10.99
N LYS A 48 -22.74 58.23 9.79
CA LYS A 48 -23.38 56.92 9.55
C LYS A 48 -22.60 55.77 10.19
N LEU A 49 -21.26 55.76 10.07
CA LEU A 49 -20.39 54.77 10.72
C LEU A 49 -20.52 54.83 12.25
N TYR A 50 -20.55 56.03 12.84
CA TYR A 50 -20.76 56.22 14.27
C TYR A 50 -22.12 55.69 14.74
N LYS A 51 -23.20 56.00 14.02
CA LYS A 51 -24.55 55.51 14.32
C LYS A 51 -24.61 53.97 14.33
N ILE A 52 -23.99 53.31 13.34
CA ILE A 52 -23.92 51.85 13.26
C ILE A 52 -23.15 51.26 14.43
N LYS A 53 -21.99 51.83 14.78
CA LYS A 53 -21.19 51.39 15.93
C LYS A 53 -21.97 51.52 17.24
N LYS A 54 -22.66 52.65 17.44
CA LYS A 54 -23.49 52.89 18.64
C LYS A 54 -24.65 51.90 18.73
N GLN A 55 -25.34 51.69 17.61
CA GLN A 55 -26.47 50.76 17.53
C GLN A 55 -26.02 49.31 17.78
N HIS A 56 -24.93 48.86 17.16
CA HIS A 56 -24.39 47.51 17.36
C HIS A 56 -23.99 47.25 18.82
N LYS A 57 -23.37 48.23 19.49
CA LYS A 57 -23.06 48.12 20.93
C LYS A 57 -24.32 48.02 21.79
N LYS A 58 -25.38 48.75 21.45
CA LYS A 58 -26.67 48.67 22.16
C LYS A 58 -27.30 47.27 21.98
N GLU A 59 -27.33 46.76 20.76
CA GLU A 59 -27.82 45.42 20.42
C GLU A 59 -27.05 44.32 21.18
N GLN A 60 -25.72 44.43 21.24
CA GLN A 60 -24.89 43.47 21.99
C GLN A 60 -25.18 43.50 23.50
N LYS A 61 -25.32 44.68 24.11
CA LYS A 61 -25.64 44.79 25.55
C LYS A 61 -27.00 44.18 25.87
N ILE A 62 -28.00 44.48 25.05
CA ILE A 62 -29.34 43.91 25.16
C ILE A 62 -29.25 42.39 25.10
N TYR A 63 -28.56 41.84 24.09
CA TYR A 63 -28.41 40.40 23.94
C TYR A 63 -27.76 39.74 25.16
N GLN A 64 -26.67 40.31 25.69
CA GLN A 64 -25.98 39.81 26.88
C GLN A 64 -26.89 39.78 28.12
N GLN A 65 -27.71 40.82 28.32
CA GLN A 65 -28.70 40.85 29.39
C GLN A 65 -29.81 39.81 29.17
N THR A 66 -30.28 39.65 27.93
CA THR A 66 -31.31 38.67 27.58
C THR A 66 -30.86 37.23 27.84
N ILE A 67 -29.61 36.85 27.50
CA ILE A 67 -29.12 35.47 27.73
C ILE A 67 -28.77 35.19 29.19
N GLN A 68 -28.56 36.21 30.02
CA GLN A 68 -28.41 36.05 31.48
C GLN A 68 -29.75 35.66 32.12
N VAL A 69 -30.85 36.25 31.64
CA VAL A 69 -32.20 35.94 32.12
C VAL A 69 -32.76 34.67 31.46
N PHE A 70 -32.43 34.43 30.20
CA PHE A 70 -32.91 33.30 29.40
C PHE A 70 -31.75 32.56 28.72
N PRO A 71 -31.05 31.66 29.44
CA PRO A 71 -29.91 30.92 28.89
C PRO A 71 -30.22 30.11 27.63
N GLN A 72 -31.46 29.65 27.45
CA GLN A 72 -31.93 28.92 26.27
C GLN A 72 -31.92 29.75 24.96
N LEU A 73 -31.86 31.09 25.06
CA LEU A 73 -31.75 31.98 23.90
C LEU A 73 -30.29 32.22 23.47
N LYS A 74 -29.32 31.59 24.14
CA LYS A 74 -27.92 31.64 23.76
C LYS A 74 -27.75 31.00 22.38
N TYR A 75 -27.06 31.72 21.50
CA TYR A 75 -26.83 31.23 20.15
C TYR A 75 -25.90 30.01 20.18
N PRO A 76 -26.14 29.01 19.31
CA PRO A 76 -25.23 27.90 19.18
C PRO A 76 -23.85 28.40 18.73
N ASN A 77 -22.82 27.58 18.90
CA ASN A 77 -21.50 27.89 18.37
C ASN A 77 -21.59 28.13 16.85
N LEU A 78 -20.79 29.05 16.31
CA LEU A 78 -20.82 29.34 14.87
C LEU A 78 -20.53 28.09 14.03
N GLU A 79 -19.65 27.22 14.54
CA GLU A 79 -19.20 25.99 13.89
C GLU A 79 -20.28 24.90 13.80
N THR A 80 -21.32 24.97 14.64
CA THR A 80 -22.42 23.99 14.65
C THR A 80 -23.58 24.41 13.72
N CYS A 81 -23.49 25.58 13.08
CA CYS A 81 -24.46 26.03 12.07
C CYS A 81 -24.25 25.28 10.75
N SER A 82 -25.34 24.83 10.10
CA SER A 82 -25.27 24.07 8.84
C SER A 82 -24.66 24.83 7.66
N ASP A 83 -24.68 26.17 7.70
CA ASP A 83 -24.12 27.07 6.69
C ASP A 83 -22.73 27.62 7.06
N TYR A 84 -22.06 27.05 8.06
CA TYR A 84 -20.78 27.57 8.58
C TYR A 84 -19.67 27.63 7.52
N GLU A 85 -19.48 26.57 6.74
CA GLU A 85 -18.44 26.52 5.70
C GLU A 85 -18.65 27.60 4.62
N GLN A 86 -19.91 27.82 4.21
CA GLN A 86 -20.28 28.88 3.28
C GLN A 86 -20.07 30.27 3.91
N ALA A 87 -20.32 30.40 5.22
CA ALA A 87 -20.15 31.63 5.97
C ALA A 87 -18.68 32.09 6.03
N LEU A 88 -17.71 31.17 6.04
CA LEU A 88 -16.29 31.49 6.10
C LEU A 88 -15.82 32.38 4.92
N LYS A 89 -16.41 32.23 3.73
CA LYS A 89 -16.15 33.11 2.57
C LYS A 89 -16.37 34.59 2.90
N TYR A 90 -17.35 34.90 3.75
CA TYR A 90 -17.70 36.27 4.11
C TYR A 90 -16.66 36.95 5.01
N LYS A 91 -15.78 36.19 5.69
CA LYS A 91 -14.63 36.76 6.42
C LYS A 91 -13.52 37.31 5.51
N PHE A 92 -13.56 36.94 4.22
CA PHE A 92 -12.69 37.45 3.15
C PHE A 92 -13.44 38.36 2.17
N HIS A 93 -14.73 38.62 2.41
CA HIS A 93 -15.47 39.57 1.60
C HIS A 93 -14.91 40.97 1.83
N LEU A 94 -14.89 41.79 0.76
CA LEU A 94 -14.35 43.16 0.82
C LEU A 94 -14.97 43.98 1.97
N SER A 95 -16.28 43.84 2.21
CA SER A 95 -16.98 44.51 3.32
C SER A 95 -16.39 44.14 4.69
N TYR A 96 -16.02 42.87 4.90
CA TYR A 96 -15.47 42.45 6.18
C TYR A 96 -14.07 43.01 6.36
N MET A 97 -13.21 42.88 5.35
CA MET A 97 -11.81 43.34 5.38
C MET A 97 -11.69 44.86 5.56
N LEU A 98 -12.49 45.64 4.84
CA LEU A 98 -12.52 47.10 5.00
C LEU A 98 -13.01 47.51 6.40
N GLY A 99 -13.98 46.77 6.94
CA GLY A 99 -14.46 46.94 8.31
C GLY A 99 -13.40 46.67 9.36
N GLU A 100 -12.61 45.59 9.21
CA GLU A 100 -11.48 45.29 10.09
C GLU A 100 -10.44 46.42 10.08
N VAL A 101 -10.10 46.91 8.87
CA VAL A 101 -9.19 48.05 8.71
C VAL A 101 -9.71 49.30 9.42
N LEU A 102 -11.00 49.62 9.30
CA LEU A 102 -11.60 50.76 10.00
C LEU A 102 -11.52 50.57 11.53
N ILE A 103 -11.95 49.43 12.04
CA ILE A 103 -11.97 49.15 13.48
C ILE A 103 -10.56 49.30 14.07
N GLN A 104 -9.56 48.68 13.46
CA GLN A 104 -8.16 48.76 13.90
C GLN A 104 -7.61 50.19 13.84
N THR A 105 -7.97 50.95 12.80
CA THR A 105 -7.51 52.34 12.63
C THR A 105 -8.11 53.27 13.68
N PHE A 106 -9.39 53.09 14.03
CA PHE A 106 -10.06 53.91 15.05
C PHE A 106 -9.77 53.49 16.50
N GLN A 107 -9.14 52.33 16.71
CA GLN A 107 -8.67 51.91 18.04
C GLN A 107 -7.33 52.56 18.42
N ASN A 108 -6.48 52.91 17.44
CA ASN A 108 -5.12 53.41 17.65
C ASN A 108 -4.95 54.85 17.14
N LEU A 109 -5.80 55.77 17.62
CA LEU A 109 -5.95 57.12 17.05
C LEU A 109 -4.81 58.07 17.49
N HIS A 110 -3.73 58.16 16.71
CA HIS A 110 -2.70 59.20 16.84
C HIS A 110 -2.60 60.05 15.55
N LYS A 111 -2.06 61.28 15.65
CA LYS A 111 -1.93 62.23 14.53
C LYS A 111 -1.14 61.59 13.38
N GLY A 112 -1.82 61.26 12.27
CA GLY A 112 -1.31 60.47 11.13
C GLY A 112 -2.23 59.30 10.69
N SER A 113 -3.27 59.00 11.48
CA SER A 113 -4.23 57.91 11.27
C SER A 113 -5.00 57.94 9.94
N MET A 114 -5.32 59.12 9.39
CA MET A 114 -6.04 59.28 8.11
C MET A 114 -5.20 58.85 6.89
N PHE A 115 -3.91 59.19 6.84
CA PHE A 115 -3.02 58.74 5.77
C PHE A 115 -2.78 57.21 5.83
N LYS A 116 -2.65 56.68 7.05
CA LYS A 116 -2.55 55.23 7.30
C LYS A 116 -3.81 54.49 6.88
N LEU A 117 -5.00 55.09 7.05
CA LEU A 117 -6.28 54.53 6.62
C LEU A 117 -6.36 54.33 5.10
N ALA A 118 -6.03 55.36 4.32
CA ALA A 118 -6.06 55.28 2.86
C ALA A 118 -5.10 54.20 2.33
N LYS A 119 -3.89 54.13 2.89
CA LYS A 119 -2.90 53.08 2.57
C LYS A 119 -3.43 51.68 2.89
N ASN A 120 -4.04 51.49 4.07
CA ASN A 120 -4.59 50.20 4.49
C ASN A 120 -5.83 49.79 3.69
N ILE A 121 -6.66 50.74 3.26
CA ILE A 121 -7.79 50.47 2.33
C ILE A 121 -7.27 50.01 0.98
N LYS A 122 -6.22 50.66 0.43
CA LYS A 122 -5.59 50.22 -0.82
C LYS A 122 -5.02 48.80 -0.70
N LYS A 123 -4.37 48.49 0.45
CA LYS A 123 -3.87 47.15 0.77
C LYS A 123 -5.01 46.12 0.83
N ALA A 124 -6.09 46.37 1.58
CA ALA A 124 -7.23 45.48 1.70
C ALA A 124 -7.93 45.21 0.36
N ASN A 125 -8.04 46.22 -0.52
CA ASN A 125 -8.56 46.03 -1.87
C ASN A 125 -7.66 45.13 -2.73
N LYS A 126 -6.34 45.25 -2.61
CA LYS A 126 -5.38 44.36 -3.29
C LYS A 126 -5.53 42.93 -2.76
N GLU A 127 -5.51 42.74 -1.44
CA GLU A 127 -5.70 41.43 -0.80
C GLU A 127 -7.04 40.79 -1.19
N PHE A 128 -8.14 41.56 -1.22
CA PHE A 128 -9.44 41.06 -1.66
C PHE A 128 -9.43 40.54 -3.09
N LYS A 129 -8.80 41.26 -4.03
CA LYS A 129 -8.66 40.79 -5.42
C LYS A 129 -7.94 39.44 -5.46
N ILE A 130 -6.88 39.29 -4.65
CA ILE A 130 -6.10 38.07 -4.57
C ILE A 130 -6.91 36.92 -3.97
N PHE A 131 -7.60 37.14 -2.85
CA PHE A 131 -8.52 36.14 -2.29
C PHE A 131 -9.60 35.75 -3.28
N LYS A 132 -10.17 36.72 -4.00
CA LYS A 132 -11.19 36.46 -5.02
C LYS A 132 -10.63 35.59 -6.15
N GLU A 133 -9.43 35.87 -6.64
CA GLU A 133 -8.76 35.07 -7.66
C GLU A 133 -8.44 33.66 -7.16
N ILE A 134 -7.86 33.54 -5.97
CA ILE A 134 -7.58 32.26 -5.32
C ILE A 134 -8.86 31.45 -5.13
N PHE A 135 -9.92 32.03 -4.55
CA PHE A 135 -11.17 31.32 -4.35
C PHE A 135 -11.88 30.98 -5.67
N ASN A 136 -11.80 31.84 -6.69
CA ASN A 136 -12.43 31.57 -7.99
C ASN A 136 -11.71 30.45 -8.76
N ASN A 137 -10.37 30.45 -8.73
CA ASN A 137 -9.57 29.46 -9.44
C ASN A 137 -9.52 28.12 -8.68
N PHE A 138 -9.47 28.15 -7.33
CA PHE A 138 -9.16 26.98 -6.50
C PHE A 138 -10.36 26.38 -5.75
N ALA A 139 -11.53 27.02 -5.71
CA ALA A 139 -12.74 26.40 -5.15
C ALA A 139 -13.20 25.13 -5.91
N LYS A 140 -12.71 24.93 -7.14
CA LYS A 140 -12.90 23.69 -7.90
C LYS A 140 -11.96 22.55 -7.46
N LEU A 141 -10.80 22.86 -6.88
CA LEU A 141 -9.71 21.91 -6.59
C LEU A 141 -9.67 21.46 -5.12
N SER A 142 -10.14 22.29 -4.18
CA SER A 142 -10.21 21.91 -2.77
C SER A 142 -11.42 22.56 -2.10
N PRO A 143 -12.51 21.80 -1.86
CA PRO A 143 -13.74 22.31 -1.23
C PRO A 143 -13.49 22.95 0.15
N ASN A 144 -12.44 22.51 0.86
CA ASN A 144 -12.09 22.92 2.21
C ASN A 144 -11.06 24.07 2.27
N ILE A 145 -10.59 24.59 1.13
CA ILE A 145 -9.51 25.58 1.10
C ILE A 145 -9.83 26.86 1.88
N ILE A 146 -11.09 27.28 1.84
CA ILE A 146 -11.58 28.47 2.57
C ILE A 146 -11.51 28.26 4.08
N LYS A 147 -11.79 27.05 4.55
CA LYS A 147 -11.65 26.68 5.96
C LYS A 147 -10.19 26.74 6.40
N ILE A 148 -9.29 26.19 5.60
CA ILE A 148 -7.85 26.15 5.88
C ILE A 148 -7.26 27.57 5.90
N ILE A 149 -7.57 28.39 4.89
CA ILE A 149 -7.14 29.79 4.83
C ILE A 149 -7.75 30.58 5.99
N SER A 150 -9.01 30.32 6.37
CA SER A 150 -9.63 30.96 7.55
C SER A 150 -8.86 30.69 8.83
N LYS A 151 -8.43 29.44 9.05
CA LYS A 151 -7.67 29.03 10.23
C LYS A 151 -6.28 29.69 10.27
N ASN A 152 -5.66 29.87 9.11
CA ASN A 152 -4.28 30.39 8.98
C ASN A 152 -4.21 31.81 8.37
N LYS A 153 -5.29 32.61 8.45
CA LYS A 153 -5.45 33.87 7.68
C LYS A 153 -4.27 34.84 7.83
N GLN A 154 -3.75 35.03 9.05
CA GLN A 154 -2.63 35.95 9.30
C GLN A 154 -1.31 35.45 8.71
N ALA A 155 -0.98 34.17 8.91
CA ALA A 155 0.23 33.56 8.33
C ALA A 155 0.17 33.59 6.81
N PHE A 156 -0.99 33.24 6.23
CA PHE A 156 -1.22 33.31 4.80
C PHE A 156 -1.04 34.73 4.25
N LEU A 157 -1.64 35.74 4.90
CA LEU A 157 -1.51 37.14 4.48
C LEU A 157 -0.08 37.66 4.56
N LYS A 158 0.69 37.22 5.56
CA LYS A 158 2.09 37.58 5.74
C LYS A 158 2.93 37.10 4.54
N GLU A 159 2.73 35.86 4.13
CA GLU A 159 3.50 35.22 3.07
C GLU A 159 2.87 35.38 1.67
N LEU A 160 1.76 36.11 1.56
CA LEU A 160 0.96 36.18 0.34
C LEU A 160 1.76 36.56 -0.93
N PRO A 161 2.63 37.60 -0.92
CA PRO A 161 3.40 37.95 -2.13
C PRO A 161 4.35 36.82 -2.58
N ARG A 162 4.94 36.11 -1.62
CA ARG A 162 5.85 34.98 -1.85
C ARG A 162 5.08 33.77 -2.41
N ILE A 163 3.92 33.46 -1.82
CA ILE A 163 3.01 32.42 -2.32
C ILE A 163 2.59 32.73 -3.76
N GLN A 164 2.23 33.98 -4.07
CA GLN A 164 1.88 34.37 -5.45
C GLN A 164 3.03 34.16 -6.43
N ASN A 165 4.26 34.45 -6.01
CA ASN A 165 5.43 34.21 -6.83
C ASN A 165 5.59 32.72 -7.16
N VAL A 166 5.50 31.84 -6.15
CA VAL A 166 5.54 30.38 -6.33
C VAL A 166 4.44 29.90 -7.29
N LEU A 167 3.19 30.32 -7.07
CA LEU A 167 2.07 29.92 -7.91
C LEU A 167 2.21 30.42 -9.36
N LYS A 168 2.75 31.62 -9.56
CA LYS A 168 3.00 32.17 -10.89
C LYS A 168 4.13 31.44 -11.61
N ILE A 169 5.20 31.09 -10.90
CA ILE A 169 6.34 30.34 -11.46
C ILE A 169 5.91 28.95 -11.91
N HIS A 170 4.97 28.32 -11.21
CA HIS A 170 4.47 26.98 -11.49
C HIS A 170 3.10 26.94 -12.16
N GLN A 171 2.64 28.06 -12.73
CA GLN A 171 1.30 28.18 -13.32
C GLN A 171 1.05 27.21 -14.49
N ASP A 172 2.13 26.76 -15.13
CA ASP A 172 2.17 25.84 -16.26
C ASP A 172 2.38 24.37 -15.84
N TYR A 173 2.56 24.10 -14.54
CA TYR A 173 2.83 22.77 -14.02
C TYR A 173 1.71 22.31 -13.07
N GLN A 174 0.60 21.85 -13.65
CA GLN A 174 -0.62 21.51 -12.91
C GLN A 174 -0.40 20.50 -11.75
N PRO A 175 0.40 19.43 -11.89
CA PRO A 175 0.62 18.46 -10.81
C PRO A 175 1.16 19.06 -9.50
N ILE A 176 2.06 20.04 -9.55
CA ILE A 176 2.56 20.67 -8.32
C ILE A 176 1.52 21.61 -7.72
N LEU A 177 0.74 22.32 -8.55
CA LEU A 177 -0.37 23.15 -8.08
C LEU A 177 -1.39 22.28 -7.33
N ASP A 178 -1.79 21.16 -7.91
CA ASP A 178 -2.72 20.21 -7.28
C ASP A 178 -2.19 19.73 -5.93
N ASN A 179 -0.90 19.35 -5.86
CA ASN A 179 -0.27 18.94 -4.61
C ASN A 179 -0.26 20.06 -3.54
N ILE A 180 0.08 21.30 -3.93
CA ILE A 180 0.06 22.48 -3.04
C ILE A 180 -1.35 22.70 -2.47
N PHE A 181 -2.39 22.64 -3.31
CA PHE A 181 -3.76 22.95 -2.88
C PHE A 181 -4.42 21.82 -2.08
N HIS A 182 -4.14 20.57 -2.44
CA HIS A 182 -4.57 19.41 -1.66
C HIS A 182 -3.96 19.43 -0.26
N ASN A 183 -2.68 19.78 -0.16
CA ASN A 183 -1.92 19.82 1.10
C ASN A 183 -1.73 21.24 1.65
N PHE A 184 -2.66 22.16 1.37
CA PHE A 184 -2.46 23.60 1.60
C PHE A 184 -2.19 23.97 3.07
N ASN A 185 -2.78 23.25 4.04
CA ASN A 185 -2.49 23.49 5.45
C ASN A 185 -1.02 23.21 5.78
N TYR A 186 -0.48 22.10 5.27
CA TYR A 186 0.91 21.74 5.44
C TYR A 186 1.83 22.72 4.70
N PHE A 187 1.46 23.09 3.47
CA PHE A 187 2.14 24.09 2.67
C PHE A 187 2.37 25.41 3.42
N ILE A 188 1.33 25.96 4.06
CA ILE A 188 1.46 27.20 4.83
C ILE A 188 2.30 27.01 6.09
N GLN A 189 2.14 25.90 6.80
CA GLN A 189 2.91 25.61 8.03
C GLN A 189 4.41 25.44 7.77
N LYS A 190 4.80 24.95 6.58
CA LYS A 190 6.19 24.69 6.18
C LYS A 190 6.66 25.58 5.02
N PHE A 191 6.00 26.72 4.81
CA PHE A 191 6.14 27.52 3.59
C PHE A 191 7.59 27.88 3.24
N ASN A 192 8.40 28.32 4.20
CA ASN A 192 9.79 28.70 3.93
C ASN A 192 10.62 27.56 3.30
N LEU A 193 10.47 26.33 3.83
CA LEU A 193 11.19 25.15 3.32
C LEU A 193 10.67 24.74 1.95
N ILE A 194 9.35 24.80 1.76
CA ILE A 194 8.71 24.42 0.50
C ILE A 194 9.02 25.45 -0.59
N GLU A 195 8.98 26.75 -0.29
CA GLU A 195 9.35 27.78 -1.26
C GLU A 195 10.80 27.63 -1.72
N GLU A 196 11.75 27.47 -0.78
CA GLU A 196 13.16 27.25 -1.13
C GLU A 196 13.32 26.07 -2.11
N TRP A 197 12.64 24.96 -1.81
CA TRP A 197 12.65 23.78 -2.67
C TRP A 197 12.01 24.03 -4.04
N LEU A 198 10.79 24.57 -4.08
CA LEU A 198 10.04 24.78 -5.32
C LEU A 198 10.66 25.85 -6.23
N LEU A 199 11.51 26.73 -5.70
CA LEU A 199 12.27 27.72 -6.48
C LEU A 199 13.67 27.24 -6.85
N SER A 200 14.08 26.03 -6.44
CA SER A 200 15.41 25.50 -6.72
C SER A 200 15.56 24.95 -8.14
N ASN A 201 16.80 25.00 -8.65
CA ASN A 201 17.16 24.35 -9.91
C ASN A 201 16.95 22.83 -9.84
N ASP A 202 17.22 22.21 -8.68
CA ASP A 202 17.04 20.78 -8.47
C ASP A 202 15.58 20.34 -8.65
N PHE A 203 14.62 21.12 -8.13
CA PHE A 203 13.19 20.86 -8.38
C PHE A 203 12.85 20.99 -9.86
N ASN A 204 13.36 22.04 -10.51
CA ASN A 204 13.09 22.28 -11.92
C ASN A 204 13.57 21.13 -12.80
N GLU A 205 14.81 20.67 -12.62
CA GLU A 205 15.39 19.59 -13.42
C GLU A 205 14.70 18.24 -13.12
N LYS A 206 14.44 17.91 -11.84
CA LYS A 206 13.89 16.60 -11.46
C LYS A 206 12.40 16.45 -11.76
N TYR A 207 11.63 17.53 -11.65
CA TYR A 207 10.17 17.45 -11.69
C TYR A 207 9.56 18.26 -12.83
N LYS A 208 9.88 19.55 -12.91
CA LYS A 208 9.18 20.46 -13.85
C LYS A 208 9.55 20.19 -15.31
N LYS A 209 10.85 20.11 -15.61
CA LYS A 209 11.37 19.90 -16.98
C LYS A 209 10.87 18.61 -17.61
N GLU A 210 10.75 17.55 -16.81
CA GLU A 210 10.26 16.24 -17.27
C GLU A 210 8.75 16.05 -17.08
N ASN A 211 8.00 17.13 -16.76
CA ASN A 211 6.57 17.13 -16.46
C ASN A 211 6.14 15.93 -15.59
N HIS A 212 6.85 15.74 -14.47
CA HIS A 212 6.65 14.57 -13.62
C HIS A 212 5.23 14.56 -13.02
N PRO A 213 4.50 13.44 -13.02
CA PRO A 213 3.08 13.43 -12.62
C PRO A 213 2.86 13.60 -11.11
N TYR A 214 3.87 13.33 -10.29
CA TYR A 214 3.78 13.39 -8.82
C TYR A 214 4.95 14.18 -8.20
N PRO A 215 5.01 15.51 -8.38
CA PRO A 215 6.08 16.32 -7.81
C PRO A 215 5.94 16.45 -6.29
N SER A 216 7.06 16.35 -5.57
CA SER A 216 7.08 16.46 -4.11
C SER A 216 7.08 17.91 -3.63
N LEU A 217 6.42 18.17 -2.48
CA LEU A 217 6.47 19.48 -1.80
C LEU A 217 7.77 19.73 -1.03
N LEU A 218 8.56 18.71 -0.73
CA LEU A 218 9.81 18.86 0.02
C LEU A 218 10.96 18.26 -0.77
N ASP A 219 12.17 18.76 -0.52
CA ASP A 219 13.40 18.25 -1.13
C ASP A 219 13.73 16.83 -0.59
N PRO A 220 13.56 15.78 -1.40
CA PRO A 220 13.80 14.41 -0.94
C PRO A 220 15.26 14.16 -0.56
N LYS A 221 16.21 14.86 -1.21
CA LYS A 221 17.64 14.68 -0.98
C LYS A 221 18.03 15.18 0.41
N LYS A 222 17.55 16.36 0.81
CA LYS A 222 17.76 16.88 2.16
C LYS A 222 17.11 15.98 3.21
N LEU A 223 15.92 15.44 2.93
CA LEU A 223 15.20 14.60 3.90
C LEU A 223 15.92 13.28 4.26
N ASN A 224 16.88 12.82 3.44
CA ASN A 224 17.72 11.66 3.77
C ASN A 224 18.82 11.98 4.80
N ASP A 225 19.12 13.26 5.06
CA ASP A 225 20.06 13.66 6.11
C ASP A 225 19.35 13.74 7.48
N GLU A 226 19.76 12.89 8.41
CA GLU A 226 19.20 12.83 9.76
C GLU A 226 19.52 14.08 10.60
N LYS A 227 20.48 14.91 10.17
CA LYS A 227 20.81 16.18 10.83
C LYS A 227 19.80 17.28 10.50
N GLU A 228 19.01 17.12 9.44
CA GLU A 228 17.97 18.08 9.09
C GLU A 228 16.86 18.07 10.14
N LYS A 229 16.36 19.27 10.47
CA LYS A 229 15.27 19.45 11.44
C LYS A 229 13.98 18.72 11.03
N ILE A 230 13.79 18.57 9.72
CA ILE A 230 12.74 17.74 9.13
C ILE A 230 13.45 16.75 8.23
N ASN A 231 13.24 15.47 8.47
CA ASN A 231 13.79 14.37 7.68
C ASN A 231 12.75 13.23 7.61
N TYR A 232 13.06 12.15 6.88
CA TYR A 232 12.16 11.02 6.70
C TYR A 232 11.68 10.36 8.01
N LYS A 233 12.45 10.41 9.10
CA LYS A 233 12.06 9.82 10.40
C LYS A 233 10.94 10.61 11.08
N ASN A 234 10.87 11.91 10.85
CA ASN A 234 9.89 12.80 11.48
C ASN A 234 8.58 12.96 10.67
N ILE A 235 8.51 12.41 9.46
CA ILE A 235 7.32 12.50 8.59
C ILE A 235 6.56 11.15 8.65
N PRO A 236 5.26 11.15 9.00
CA PRO A 236 4.42 9.97 8.88
C PRO A 236 4.27 9.53 7.42
N ALA A 237 4.19 8.22 7.18
CA ALA A 237 4.14 7.67 5.82
C ALA A 237 2.90 8.15 5.04
N GLU A 238 1.78 8.36 5.74
CA GLU A 238 0.53 8.89 5.20
C GLU A 238 0.74 10.30 4.68
N LEU A 239 1.34 11.17 5.49
CA LEU A 239 1.64 12.54 5.07
C LEU A 239 2.60 12.52 3.89
N ALA A 240 3.65 11.69 3.94
CA ALA A 240 4.63 11.56 2.87
C ALA A 240 3.98 11.17 1.54
N TRP A 241 3.06 10.20 1.57
CA TRP A 241 2.28 9.84 0.40
C TRP A 241 1.44 11.00 -0.12
N GLU A 242 0.69 11.69 0.75
CA GLU A 242 -0.18 12.80 0.36
C GLU A 242 0.59 13.94 -0.30
N ILE A 243 1.82 14.23 0.15
CA ILE A 243 2.68 15.27 -0.43
C ILE A 243 3.60 14.79 -1.55
N ASN A 244 3.37 13.57 -2.08
CA ASN A 244 4.16 12.92 -3.14
C ASN A 244 5.66 12.81 -2.83
N LEU A 245 6.02 12.53 -1.58
CA LEU A 245 7.42 12.21 -1.25
C LEU A 245 7.81 10.84 -1.82
N PRO A 246 9.01 10.70 -2.40
CA PRO A 246 9.53 9.39 -2.76
C PRO A 246 9.93 8.61 -1.52
N LEU A 247 10.14 7.30 -1.69
CA LEU A 247 10.70 6.45 -0.64
C LEU A 247 12.10 6.96 -0.22
N PRO A 248 12.50 6.81 1.07
CA PRO A 248 13.88 7.04 1.47
C PRO A 248 14.83 6.24 0.58
N ASP A 249 16.01 6.77 0.27
CA ASP A 249 16.94 6.16 -0.70
C ASP A 249 17.70 4.94 -0.17
N ASN A 250 17.42 4.55 1.06
CA ASN A 250 18.05 3.50 1.84
C ASN A 250 17.50 2.09 1.49
N TYR A 251 17.71 1.68 0.25
CA TYR A 251 17.48 0.33 -0.27
C TYR A 251 18.43 0.02 -1.45
N GLU A 252 18.88 -1.21 -1.63
CA GLU A 252 19.92 -1.54 -2.62
C GLU A 252 19.35 -1.74 -4.03
N PHE A 253 18.26 -2.50 -4.14
CA PHE A 253 17.60 -2.82 -5.41
C PHE A 253 16.10 -3.05 -5.23
N VAL A 254 15.38 -3.13 -6.35
CA VAL A 254 13.94 -3.38 -6.44
C VAL A 254 13.73 -4.82 -6.90
N TYR A 255 12.93 -5.57 -6.15
CA TYR A 255 12.51 -6.92 -6.50
C TYR A 255 10.98 -6.97 -6.66
N PRO A 256 10.44 -6.70 -7.86
CA PRO A 256 9.02 -6.87 -8.13
C PRO A 256 8.69 -8.37 -8.22
N LEU A 257 7.86 -8.85 -7.30
CA LEU A 257 7.42 -10.25 -7.30
C LEU A 257 6.35 -10.46 -8.39
N PHE A 258 6.68 -11.33 -9.34
CA PHE A 258 5.71 -11.92 -10.28
C PHE A 258 5.32 -13.32 -9.82
N GLY A 259 4.02 -13.61 -9.86
CA GLY A 259 3.50 -14.93 -9.52
C GLY A 259 4.06 -16.04 -10.43
N LEU A 260 4.12 -17.27 -9.91
CA LEU A 260 4.42 -18.49 -10.68
C LEU A 260 5.85 -18.62 -11.26
N SER A 261 6.76 -17.72 -10.90
CA SER A 261 8.17 -17.75 -11.34
C SER A 261 9.15 -18.26 -10.28
N GLY A 262 8.67 -18.80 -9.16
CA GLY A 262 9.53 -19.26 -8.06
C GLY A 262 9.93 -18.17 -7.07
N GLY A 263 9.29 -17.00 -7.12
CA GLY A 263 9.69 -15.87 -6.29
C GLY A 263 9.57 -16.08 -4.78
N GLY A 264 8.70 -16.98 -4.32
CA GLY A 264 8.68 -17.38 -2.89
C GLY A 264 10.00 -18.02 -2.43
N ALA A 265 10.68 -18.79 -3.29
CA ALA A 265 11.98 -19.37 -2.98
C ALA A 265 13.09 -18.30 -3.00
N LEU A 266 13.10 -17.43 -4.01
CA LEU A 266 14.10 -16.36 -4.05
C LEU A 266 13.96 -15.39 -2.86
N SER A 267 12.73 -15.07 -2.44
CA SER A 267 12.51 -14.30 -1.22
C SER A 267 13.05 -14.99 0.04
N SER A 268 12.86 -16.31 0.18
CA SER A 268 13.43 -17.02 1.34
C SER A 268 14.95 -17.04 1.31
N PHE A 269 15.55 -17.14 0.12
CA PHE A 269 17.00 -17.06 -0.07
C PHE A 269 17.55 -15.69 0.35
N PHE A 270 16.89 -14.60 -0.05
CA PHE A 270 17.25 -13.26 0.39
C PHE A 270 17.16 -13.09 1.90
N GLN A 271 16.10 -13.62 2.53
CA GLN A 271 15.95 -13.57 3.98
C GLN A 271 17.05 -14.37 4.70
N LYS A 272 17.42 -15.55 4.19
CA LYS A 272 18.53 -16.37 4.73
C LYS A 272 19.87 -15.63 4.62
N CYS A 273 20.04 -14.83 3.57
CA CYS A 273 21.18 -13.95 3.35
C CYS A 273 21.08 -12.59 4.08
N GLY A 274 20.11 -12.40 4.98
CA GLY A 274 20.02 -11.23 5.84
C GLY A 274 19.61 -9.93 5.15
N LEU A 275 18.95 -10.01 3.98
CA LEU A 275 18.30 -8.86 3.37
C LEU A 275 17.04 -8.49 4.14
N ASN A 276 16.81 -7.19 4.30
CA ASN A 276 15.67 -6.65 5.03
C ASN A 276 14.56 -6.23 4.05
N MET A 277 13.40 -6.87 4.19
CA MET A 277 12.22 -6.63 3.36
C MET A 277 10.93 -6.97 4.11
N HIS A 278 9.84 -6.28 3.76
CA HIS A 278 8.51 -6.67 4.20
C HIS A 278 7.82 -7.50 3.12
N TYR A 279 7.33 -8.67 3.50
CA TYR A 279 6.50 -9.49 2.62
C TYR A 279 5.15 -8.80 2.39
N ASP A 280 5.06 -8.07 1.28
CA ASP A 280 3.84 -7.38 0.88
C ASP A 280 3.01 -8.20 -0.11
N PHE A 281 2.01 -8.89 0.43
CA PHE A 281 0.93 -9.53 -0.34
C PHE A 281 -0.36 -8.70 -0.33
N HIS A 282 -0.32 -7.48 0.19
CA HIS A 282 -1.48 -6.60 0.18
C HIS A 282 -1.69 -6.13 -1.26
N ARG A 283 -2.89 -6.33 -1.80
CA ARG A 283 -3.28 -5.90 -3.16
C ARG A 283 -3.42 -4.37 -3.25
N SER A 284 -2.41 -3.61 -2.80
CA SER A 284 -2.48 -2.16 -2.63
C SER A 284 -1.10 -1.50 -2.61
N PHE A 285 -0.78 -0.77 -3.68
CA PHE A 285 0.45 0.02 -3.80
C PHE A 285 0.61 1.11 -2.73
N LEU A 286 -0.51 1.62 -2.18
CA LEU A 286 -0.49 2.53 -1.04
C LEU A 286 0.09 1.86 0.21
N LYS A 287 -0.36 0.63 0.50
CA LYS A 287 0.16 -0.16 1.62
C LYS A 287 1.62 -0.54 1.37
N SER A 288 1.98 -0.91 0.13
CA SER A 288 3.35 -1.15 -0.29
C SER A 288 4.25 0.05 0.01
N TYR A 289 3.78 1.25 -0.34
CA TYR A 289 4.50 2.48 -0.02
C TYR A 289 4.69 2.65 1.49
N TYR A 290 3.63 2.53 2.31
CA TYR A 290 3.75 2.71 3.77
C TYR A 290 4.70 1.72 4.43
N LEU A 291 4.62 0.44 4.06
CA LEU A 291 5.50 -0.59 4.61
C LEU A 291 6.96 -0.30 4.28
N ASN A 292 7.26 -0.04 3.00
CA ASN A 292 8.63 0.22 2.56
C ASN A 292 9.15 1.57 3.06
N TYR A 293 8.30 2.60 3.11
CA TYR A 293 8.65 3.92 3.64
C TYR A 293 9.11 3.80 5.10
N ASN A 294 8.35 3.08 5.93
CA ASN A 294 8.71 2.89 7.33
C ASN A 294 9.94 1.98 7.49
N LEU A 295 10.09 0.95 6.65
CA LEU A 295 11.28 0.09 6.66
C LEU A 295 12.56 0.87 6.37
N PHE A 296 12.51 1.80 5.41
CA PHE A 296 13.69 2.52 4.95
C PHE A 296 14.05 3.73 5.81
N LYS A 297 13.23 4.08 6.81
CA LYS A 297 13.57 5.10 7.83
C LYS A 297 14.80 4.70 8.64
N GLU A 298 14.93 3.41 8.93
CA GLU A 298 16.06 2.89 9.69
C GLU A 298 17.19 2.53 8.73
N ARG A 299 18.36 3.16 8.92
CA ARG A 299 19.57 2.89 8.14
C ARG A 299 20.12 1.51 8.47
N HIS A 300 19.58 0.50 7.79
CA HIS A 300 20.10 -0.85 7.77
C HIS A 300 20.88 -1.09 6.47
N ARG A 301 22.04 -1.72 6.58
CA ARG A 301 22.69 -2.31 5.41
C ARG A 301 21.76 -3.40 4.88
N ASN A 302 21.54 -3.45 3.56
CA ASN A 302 20.79 -4.52 2.87
C ASN A 302 19.26 -4.40 2.87
N ASN A 303 18.68 -3.20 2.95
CA ASN A 303 17.26 -3.01 2.64
C ASN A 303 16.99 -3.26 1.15
N ILE A 304 15.87 -3.90 0.80
CA ILE A 304 15.42 -4.03 -0.60
C ILE A 304 13.96 -3.60 -0.74
N LEU A 305 13.62 -3.05 -1.90
CA LEU A 305 12.24 -2.73 -2.24
C LEU A 305 11.54 -3.96 -2.80
N TYR A 306 10.80 -4.64 -1.92
CA TYR A 306 9.99 -5.80 -2.26
C TYR A 306 8.51 -5.43 -2.33
N TYR A 307 7.86 -5.78 -3.43
CA TYR A 307 6.40 -5.66 -3.57
C TYR A 307 5.88 -6.65 -4.61
N THR A 308 4.60 -6.99 -4.53
CA THR A 308 3.93 -7.83 -5.54
C THR A 308 3.36 -6.95 -6.65
N GLU A 309 3.66 -7.26 -7.91
CA GLU A 309 3.02 -6.59 -9.07
C GLU A 309 1.63 -7.20 -9.31
N TRP A 310 0.59 -6.35 -9.29
CA TRP A 310 -0.82 -6.75 -9.26
C TRP A 310 -1.60 -6.46 -10.54
N GLY A 311 -1.02 -5.76 -11.51
CA GLY A 311 -1.69 -5.44 -12.78
C GLY A 311 -1.68 -3.94 -13.09
N LEU A 312 -1.75 -3.57 -14.37
CA LEU A 312 -1.62 -2.17 -14.83
C LEU A 312 -2.75 -1.28 -14.30
N ASN A 313 -3.95 -1.83 -14.17
CA ASN A 313 -5.15 -1.10 -13.74
C ASN A 313 -5.35 -1.05 -12.22
N THR A 314 -4.30 -1.30 -11.43
CA THR A 314 -4.39 -1.27 -9.96
C THR A 314 -4.28 0.18 -9.46
N LEU A 315 -5.19 0.56 -8.56
CA LEU A 315 -5.20 1.89 -7.95
C LEU A 315 -3.81 2.23 -7.35
N TYR A 316 -3.35 3.45 -7.62
CA TYR A 316 -2.08 4.01 -7.15
C TYR A 316 -0.79 3.37 -7.70
N ARG A 317 -0.86 2.42 -8.64
CA ARG A 317 0.32 1.83 -9.28
C ARG A 317 1.25 2.87 -9.89
N GLU A 318 0.73 3.70 -10.79
CA GLU A 318 1.54 4.71 -11.50
C GLU A 318 2.15 5.72 -10.52
N LYS A 319 1.41 6.10 -9.48
CA LYS A 319 1.95 6.95 -8.41
C LYS A 319 3.11 6.29 -7.70
N PHE A 320 2.95 5.04 -7.27
CA PHE A 320 4.01 4.32 -6.58
C PHE A 320 5.28 4.17 -7.42
N LEU A 321 5.16 3.78 -8.69
CA LEU A 321 6.32 3.60 -9.57
C LEU A 321 7.00 4.93 -9.93
N SER A 322 6.24 6.02 -10.07
CA SER A 322 6.79 7.36 -10.29
C SER A 322 7.57 7.90 -9.09
N LEU A 323 7.45 7.28 -7.92
CA LEU A 323 8.18 7.70 -6.71
C LEU A 323 9.60 7.08 -6.63
N PHE A 324 10.07 6.40 -7.68
CA PHE A 324 11.44 5.91 -7.80
C PHE A 324 12.35 6.99 -8.41
N LEU A 325 12.87 7.91 -7.57
CA LEU A 325 13.68 9.03 -8.07
C LEU A 325 15.14 8.71 -8.37
N LYS A 326 15.74 7.77 -7.65
CA LYS A 326 17.12 7.35 -7.92
C LYS A 326 17.15 6.36 -9.07
N LYS A 327 18.32 6.23 -9.71
CA LYS A 327 18.54 5.09 -10.62
C LYS A 327 18.36 3.80 -9.82
N VAL A 328 17.36 3.01 -10.17
CA VAL A 328 17.06 1.75 -9.46
C VAL A 328 17.63 0.56 -10.22
N ILE A 329 18.22 -0.40 -9.51
CA ILE A 329 18.50 -1.71 -10.09
C ILE A 329 17.26 -2.56 -9.86
N ILE A 330 16.68 -3.09 -10.93
CA ILE A 330 15.50 -3.94 -10.92
C ILE A 330 15.95 -5.38 -11.15
N LEU A 331 15.67 -6.23 -10.19
CA LEU A 331 15.93 -7.66 -10.28
C LEU A 331 14.67 -8.39 -10.75
N PHE A 332 14.69 -8.96 -11.95
CA PHE A 332 13.61 -9.79 -12.44
C PHE A 332 13.94 -11.28 -12.34
N LEU A 333 13.07 -12.02 -11.66
CA LEU A 333 13.00 -13.46 -11.77
C LEU A 333 12.05 -13.84 -12.92
N VAL A 334 12.63 -14.32 -14.01
CA VAL A 334 11.92 -14.72 -15.22
C VAL A 334 11.84 -16.24 -15.33
N ARG A 335 10.93 -16.74 -16.16
CA ARG A 335 10.70 -18.17 -16.34
C ARG A 335 10.00 -18.40 -17.66
N ASP A 336 10.26 -19.55 -18.29
CA ASP A 336 9.53 -20.04 -19.46
C ASP A 336 8.01 -19.81 -19.28
N PRO A 337 7.37 -18.99 -20.15
CA PRO A 337 5.97 -18.60 -20.01
C PRO A 337 5.02 -19.80 -20.03
N ILE A 338 5.32 -20.87 -20.77
CA ILE A 338 4.49 -22.08 -20.79
C ILE A 338 4.65 -22.86 -19.48
N SER A 339 5.88 -22.97 -18.95
CA SER A 339 6.09 -23.54 -17.61
C SER A 339 5.40 -22.75 -16.51
N ARG A 340 5.27 -21.42 -16.65
CA ARG A 340 4.46 -20.58 -15.74
C ARG A 340 2.99 -20.92 -15.83
N LEU A 341 2.42 -21.03 -17.04
CA LEU A 341 1.02 -21.43 -17.26
C LEU A 341 0.74 -22.85 -16.75
N LYS A 342 1.68 -23.78 -16.90
CA LYS A 342 1.61 -25.11 -16.27
C LYS A 342 1.49 -25.01 -14.74
N THR A 343 2.25 -24.12 -14.10
CA THR A 343 2.10 -23.89 -12.65
C THR A 343 0.74 -23.25 -12.33
N ALA A 344 0.22 -22.40 -13.22
CA ALA A 344 -1.08 -21.75 -13.07
C ALA A 344 -2.26 -22.74 -13.03
N VAL A 345 -2.33 -23.67 -13.99
CA VAL A 345 -3.41 -24.68 -14.07
C VAL A 345 -3.38 -25.67 -12.92
N ASN A 346 -2.18 -25.97 -12.43
CA ASN A 346 -1.94 -26.85 -11.31
C ASN A 346 -2.03 -26.11 -9.96
N HIS A 347 -2.37 -24.82 -9.95
CA HIS A 347 -2.47 -24.06 -8.71
C HIS A 347 -3.59 -24.63 -7.85
N HIS A 348 -3.23 -24.94 -6.62
CA HIS A 348 -4.10 -25.57 -5.64
C HIS A 348 -4.49 -24.56 -4.56
N THR A 349 -5.42 -24.99 -3.71
CA THR A 349 -5.76 -24.37 -2.43
C THR A 349 -6.02 -25.48 -1.43
N ASN A 350 -6.00 -25.13 -0.15
CA ASN A 350 -6.49 -26.02 0.89
C ASN A 350 -7.99 -26.27 0.71
N ASN A 351 -8.44 -27.46 1.09
CA ASN A 351 -9.84 -27.84 1.03
C ASN A 351 -10.63 -27.10 2.12
N PRO A 352 -11.49 -26.11 1.76
CA PRO A 352 -12.14 -25.26 2.76
C PRO A 352 -13.03 -26.05 3.74
N ASP A 353 -13.53 -27.21 3.33
CA ASP A 353 -14.46 -28.01 4.14
C ASP A 353 -13.77 -29.09 4.99
N LYS A 354 -12.49 -29.41 4.71
CA LYS A 354 -11.81 -30.60 5.26
C LYS A 354 -10.32 -30.41 5.56
N ASP A 355 -9.84 -29.19 5.71
CA ASP A 355 -8.42 -28.91 5.99
C ASP A 355 -8.05 -29.15 7.47
N VAL A 356 -8.20 -30.39 7.93
CA VAL A 356 -7.85 -30.79 9.30
C VAL A 356 -6.35 -31.04 9.40
N ARG A 357 -5.65 -30.16 10.11
CA ARG A 357 -4.18 -30.22 10.29
C ARG A 357 -3.74 -30.78 11.63
N LEU A 358 -4.62 -30.76 12.63
CA LEU A 358 -4.43 -31.34 13.95
C LEU A 358 -5.48 -32.44 14.14
N PHE A 359 -5.04 -33.65 14.45
CA PHE A 359 -5.92 -34.81 14.62
C PHE A 359 -5.33 -35.79 15.63
N ASN A 360 -6.09 -36.81 16.04
CA ASN A 360 -5.65 -37.80 17.03
C ASN A 360 -5.70 -39.23 16.48
N LEU A 361 -5.35 -40.23 17.32
CA LEU A 361 -5.25 -41.63 16.89
C LEU A 361 -6.60 -42.25 16.48
N SER A 362 -7.74 -41.64 16.82
CA SER A 362 -9.08 -42.11 16.40
C SER A 362 -9.53 -41.54 15.05
N SER A 363 -8.77 -40.61 14.49
CA SER A 363 -9.17 -39.85 13.31
C SER A 363 -8.95 -40.67 12.02
N ASP A 364 -9.92 -40.61 11.11
CA ASP A 364 -9.86 -41.26 9.81
C ASP A 364 -8.87 -40.54 8.89
N PHE A 365 -7.71 -41.16 8.65
CA PHE A 365 -6.65 -40.55 7.85
C PHE A 365 -7.03 -40.37 6.38
N ASN A 366 -7.96 -41.16 5.83
CA ASN A 366 -8.42 -40.98 4.44
C ASN A 366 -9.21 -39.68 4.28
N LYS A 367 -9.96 -39.28 5.32
CA LYS A 367 -10.65 -37.98 5.34
C LYS A 367 -9.66 -36.83 5.48
N ILE A 368 -8.67 -36.97 6.37
CA ILE A 368 -7.62 -35.96 6.62
C ILE A 368 -6.80 -35.69 5.36
N LEU A 369 -6.39 -36.74 4.66
CA LEU A 369 -5.55 -36.64 3.47
C LEU A 369 -6.28 -36.02 2.26
N ASN A 370 -7.60 -35.84 2.32
CA ASN A 370 -8.38 -35.10 1.32
C ASN A 370 -8.36 -33.57 1.56
N CYS A 371 -7.17 -33.02 1.81
CA CYS A 371 -6.95 -31.63 2.20
C CYS A 371 -6.64 -30.67 1.02
N LYS A 372 -6.54 -31.18 -0.20
CA LYS A 372 -6.11 -30.41 -1.39
C LYS A 372 -7.23 -30.27 -2.42
N LYS A 373 -7.41 -29.05 -2.94
CA LYS A 373 -8.34 -28.71 -4.03
C LYS A 373 -7.64 -27.85 -5.09
N TYR A 374 -8.25 -27.74 -6.27
CA TYR A 374 -7.70 -26.99 -7.41
C TYR A 374 -8.64 -25.88 -7.86
N GLY A 375 -8.08 -24.81 -8.42
CA GLY A 375 -8.87 -23.71 -8.97
C GLY A 375 -9.68 -24.12 -10.19
N THR A 376 -10.77 -23.40 -10.44
CA THR A 376 -11.61 -23.55 -11.63
C THR A 376 -11.75 -22.22 -12.35
N SER A 377 -12.30 -22.21 -13.56
CA SER A 377 -12.60 -20.98 -14.30
C SER A 377 -13.63 -20.07 -13.59
N ILE A 378 -14.34 -20.59 -12.57
CA ILE A 378 -15.34 -19.86 -11.79
C ILE A 378 -14.74 -19.46 -10.44
N VAL A 379 -14.72 -18.14 -10.16
CA VAL A 379 -14.20 -17.59 -8.91
C VAL A 379 -14.93 -18.19 -7.71
N GLY A 380 -14.17 -18.68 -6.72
CA GLY A 380 -14.71 -19.27 -5.50
C GLY A 380 -15.16 -20.73 -5.62
N LYS A 381 -15.08 -21.34 -6.81
CA LYS A 381 -15.32 -22.78 -7.00
C LYS A 381 -14.03 -23.56 -7.15
N PHE A 382 -13.98 -24.74 -6.54
CA PHE A 382 -12.80 -25.60 -6.51
C PHE A 382 -13.11 -27.03 -6.96
N ALA A 383 -12.13 -27.69 -7.57
CA ALA A 383 -12.20 -29.05 -8.08
C ALA A 383 -11.27 -30.02 -7.32
N ASN A 384 -11.50 -31.33 -7.48
CA ASN A 384 -10.67 -32.40 -6.89
C ASN A 384 -9.41 -32.74 -7.72
N ALA A 385 -9.31 -32.18 -8.93
CA ALA A 385 -8.22 -32.32 -9.86
C ALA A 385 -8.05 -30.99 -10.62
N PRO A 386 -6.86 -30.67 -11.14
CA PRO A 386 -6.66 -29.48 -11.96
C PRO A 386 -7.50 -29.57 -13.24
N MET A 387 -7.93 -28.43 -13.75
CA MET A 387 -8.70 -28.31 -14.98
C MET A 387 -7.94 -27.40 -15.96
N ILE A 388 -7.73 -27.85 -17.20
CA ILE A 388 -6.92 -27.08 -18.17
C ILE A 388 -7.61 -25.76 -18.53
N GLU A 389 -8.95 -25.72 -18.50
CA GLU A 389 -9.77 -24.54 -18.73
C GLU A 389 -9.55 -23.45 -17.67
N TYR A 390 -8.92 -23.79 -16.53
CA TYR A 390 -8.53 -22.80 -15.54
C TYR A 390 -7.60 -21.73 -16.13
N LEU A 391 -6.87 -22.02 -17.22
CA LEU A 391 -6.11 -21.01 -17.96
C LEU A 391 -6.92 -19.77 -18.30
N ASN A 392 -8.20 -19.91 -18.64
CA ASN A 392 -9.07 -18.78 -18.99
C ASN A 392 -9.12 -17.73 -17.86
N PHE A 393 -9.14 -18.17 -16.61
CA PHE A 393 -9.08 -17.27 -15.45
C PHE A 393 -7.74 -16.52 -15.39
N TRP A 394 -6.63 -17.21 -15.65
CA TRP A 394 -5.31 -16.59 -15.64
C TRP A 394 -5.15 -15.59 -16.80
N PHE A 395 -5.76 -15.83 -17.95
CA PHE A 395 -5.77 -14.87 -19.06
C PHE A 395 -6.73 -13.69 -18.87
N PHE A 396 -7.58 -13.69 -17.84
CA PHE A 396 -8.51 -12.59 -17.59
C PHE A 396 -7.79 -11.30 -17.13
N THR A 397 -6.62 -11.43 -16.53
CA THR A 397 -5.86 -10.30 -15.98
C THR A 397 -4.50 -10.15 -16.65
N ASP A 398 -3.99 -8.92 -16.71
CA ASP A 398 -2.70 -8.55 -17.31
C ASP A 398 -1.48 -8.85 -16.41
N ARG A 399 -1.70 -9.03 -15.11
CA ARG A 399 -0.67 -9.07 -14.05
C ARG A 399 0.46 -10.09 -14.19
N TRP A 400 0.33 -11.12 -15.02
CA TRP A 400 1.27 -12.24 -14.99
C TRP A 400 2.56 -11.98 -15.76
N PHE A 401 2.50 -11.26 -16.87
CA PHE A 401 3.64 -11.09 -17.77
C PHE A 401 4.15 -9.66 -17.85
N LEU A 402 3.83 -8.77 -16.89
CA LEU A 402 4.15 -7.34 -16.97
C LEU A 402 5.63 -7.00 -16.78
N TYR A 403 6.50 -7.49 -17.67
CA TYR A 403 7.93 -7.19 -17.65
C TYR A 403 8.21 -5.86 -18.35
N ASN A 404 7.98 -5.80 -19.68
CA ASN A 404 8.24 -4.59 -20.46
C ASN A 404 7.30 -3.45 -20.06
N SER A 405 6.03 -3.76 -19.76
CA SER A 405 5.09 -2.75 -19.27
C SER A 405 5.54 -2.13 -17.94
N LEU A 406 6.09 -2.92 -17.00
CA LEU A 406 6.64 -2.37 -15.76
C LEU A 406 7.82 -1.45 -16.03
N LEU A 407 8.75 -1.87 -16.88
CA LEU A 407 9.91 -1.05 -17.24
C LEU A 407 9.50 0.27 -17.90
N SER A 408 8.47 0.25 -18.75
CA SER A 408 7.97 1.47 -19.39
C SER A 408 7.37 2.49 -18.41
N SER A 409 6.95 2.06 -17.21
CA SER A 409 6.46 2.93 -16.13
C SER A 409 7.59 3.52 -15.26
N ILE A 410 8.84 3.12 -15.45
CA ILE A 410 9.98 3.55 -14.63
C ILE A 410 10.97 4.30 -15.51
N ARG A 411 11.42 5.49 -15.08
CA ARG A 411 12.25 6.36 -15.92
C ARG A 411 13.73 6.01 -15.91
N ASN A 412 14.29 5.74 -14.73
CA ASN A 412 15.72 5.60 -14.54
C ASN A 412 16.03 4.28 -13.85
N PHE A 413 16.37 3.27 -14.65
CA PHE A 413 16.60 1.92 -14.15
C PHE A 413 17.79 1.24 -14.82
N GLU A 414 18.27 0.20 -14.15
CA GLU A 414 19.11 -0.86 -14.69
C GLU A 414 18.42 -2.19 -14.39
N VAL A 415 18.50 -3.16 -15.29
CA VAL A 415 17.80 -4.43 -15.13
C VAL A 415 18.79 -5.57 -15.01
N PHE A 416 18.55 -6.46 -14.03
CA PHE A 416 19.23 -7.73 -13.91
C PHE A 416 18.19 -8.86 -14.00
N TYR A 417 18.38 -9.76 -14.94
CA TYR A 417 17.50 -10.92 -15.12
C TYR A 417 18.16 -12.17 -14.55
N ILE A 418 17.35 -12.97 -13.87
CA ILE A 418 17.68 -14.32 -13.42
C ILE A 418 16.60 -15.24 -13.95
N ASP A 419 17.00 -16.35 -14.57
CA ASP A 419 16.06 -17.40 -14.90
C ASP A 419 15.71 -18.26 -13.68
N MET A 420 14.46 -18.72 -13.58
CA MET A 420 14.03 -19.62 -12.50
C MET A 420 14.86 -20.91 -12.43
N GLU A 421 15.42 -21.39 -13.54
CA GLU A 421 16.36 -22.51 -13.56
C GLU A 421 17.64 -22.24 -12.75
N GLU A 422 18.06 -20.99 -12.59
CA GLU A 422 19.26 -20.61 -11.80
C GLU A 422 19.01 -20.69 -10.28
N ILE A 423 17.75 -20.66 -9.84
CA ILE A 423 17.39 -20.78 -8.41
C ILE A 423 16.86 -22.17 -8.05
N LYS A 424 17.04 -23.16 -8.94
CA LYS A 424 16.76 -24.57 -8.66
C LYS A 424 17.88 -25.20 -7.82
N PRO A 425 17.61 -26.34 -7.15
CA PRO A 425 18.55 -27.03 -6.28
C PRO A 425 20.01 -27.08 -6.77
N ALA A 426 20.23 -27.44 -8.03
CA ALA A 426 21.57 -27.64 -8.58
C ALA A 426 22.41 -26.35 -8.74
N LYS A 427 21.78 -25.17 -8.71
CA LYS A 427 22.44 -23.86 -8.98
C LYS A 427 22.19 -22.81 -7.90
N ALA A 428 21.13 -22.95 -7.11
CA ALA A 428 20.65 -21.92 -6.20
C ALA A 428 21.73 -21.36 -5.27
N PHE A 429 22.59 -22.22 -4.70
CA PHE A 429 23.65 -21.76 -3.79
C PHE A 429 24.67 -20.87 -4.50
N ASP A 430 25.15 -21.29 -5.67
CA ASP A 430 26.16 -20.56 -6.45
C ASP A 430 25.57 -19.26 -7.00
N THR A 431 24.34 -19.31 -7.53
CA THR A 431 23.58 -18.12 -7.96
C THR A 431 23.46 -17.11 -6.81
N MET A 432 23.15 -17.56 -5.60
CA MET A 432 23.06 -16.68 -4.43
C MET A 432 24.42 -16.12 -3.99
N CYS A 433 25.53 -16.85 -4.20
CA CYS A 433 26.88 -16.31 -4.02
C CYS A 433 27.17 -15.18 -5.03
N ASP A 434 26.79 -15.36 -6.30
CA ASP A 434 27.00 -14.37 -7.35
C ASP A 434 26.17 -13.11 -7.11
N LEU A 435 24.91 -13.26 -6.69
CA LEU A 435 24.08 -12.13 -6.28
C LEU A 435 24.64 -11.41 -5.06
N ALA A 436 25.14 -12.14 -4.07
CA ALA A 436 25.78 -11.53 -2.90
C ALA A 436 27.00 -10.69 -3.29
N ASN A 437 27.82 -11.18 -4.22
CA ASN A 437 28.94 -10.42 -4.78
C ASN A 437 28.47 -9.16 -5.52
N LYS A 438 27.43 -9.28 -6.35
CA LYS A 438 26.92 -8.18 -7.18
C LYS A 438 26.24 -7.08 -6.37
N PHE A 439 25.41 -7.46 -5.39
CA PHE A 439 24.57 -6.54 -4.62
C PHE A 439 25.11 -6.24 -3.21
N GLY A 440 26.25 -6.82 -2.83
CA GLY A 440 26.95 -6.49 -1.59
C GLY A 440 26.31 -7.00 -0.29
N PHE A 441 25.40 -7.99 -0.36
CA PHE A 441 24.78 -8.58 0.83
C PHE A 441 25.54 -9.81 1.35
N LYS A 442 25.13 -10.34 2.51
CA LYS A 442 25.81 -11.47 3.15
C LYS A 442 25.74 -12.74 2.29
N LYS A 443 26.89 -13.32 1.99
CA LYS A 443 26.99 -14.58 1.25
C LYS A 443 26.27 -15.74 1.96
N PRO A 444 25.66 -16.66 1.21
CA PRO A 444 25.07 -17.86 1.78
C PRO A 444 26.15 -18.77 2.39
N THR A 445 25.85 -19.39 3.53
CA THR A 445 26.77 -20.32 4.22
C THR A 445 26.19 -21.72 4.39
N ASP A 446 24.88 -21.85 4.30
CA ASP A 446 24.14 -23.09 4.54
C ASP A 446 23.71 -23.71 3.21
N LYS A 447 24.64 -24.41 2.54
CA LYS A 447 24.43 -24.95 1.19
C LYS A 447 23.18 -25.82 1.08
N LYS A 448 22.92 -26.68 2.08
CA LYS A 448 21.75 -27.57 2.12
C LYS A 448 20.42 -26.83 2.04
N PHE A 449 20.32 -25.65 2.67
CA PHE A 449 19.10 -24.84 2.60
C PHE A 449 18.78 -24.37 1.17
N PHE A 450 19.79 -23.93 0.42
CA PHE A 450 19.59 -23.41 -0.95
C PHE A 450 19.38 -24.55 -1.95
N GLU A 451 19.99 -25.72 -1.72
CA GLU A 451 19.77 -26.91 -2.54
C GLU A 451 18.45 -27.63 -2.20
N GLY A 452 17.81 -27.28 -1.08
CA GLY A 452 16.59 -27.92 -0.60
C GLY A 452 15.34 -27.54 -1.39
N VAL A 453 14.53 -28.56 -1.73
CA VAL A 453 13.17 -28.35 -2.27
C VAL A 453 12.19 -28.21 -1.12
N MET A 454 11.67 -27.00 -0.90
CA MET A 454 10.76 -26.68 0.22
C MET A 454 9.37 -27.29 0.06
N ASN A 455 8.75 -27.03 -1.08
CA ASN A 455 7.33 -27.32 -1.30
C ASN A 455 7.11 -28.51 -2.24
N GLY A 456 8.02 -28.77 -3.19
CA GLY A 456 8.04 -29.94 -4.10
C GLY A 456 6.73 -30.71 -4.24
N ASP A 457 6.79 -32.00 -3.92
CA ASP A 457 5.68 -32.93 -4.03
C ASP A 457 4.67 -32.84 -2.89
N PHE A 458 5.07 -32.23 -1.77
CA PHE A 458 4.25 -32.11 -0.57
C PHE A 458 3.36 -30.87 -0.55
N LEU A 459 3.48 -30.01 -1.58
CA LEU A 459 2.82 -28.72 -1.64
C LEU A 459 1.29 -28.89 -1.59
N GLY A 460 0.69 -28.28 -0.58
CA GLY A 460 -0.75 -28.35 -0.30
C GLY A 460 -1.18 -29.60 0.47
N ILE A 461 -0.25 -30.49 0.84
CA ILE A 461 -0.51 -31.72 1.59
C ILE A 461 0.11 -31.67 2.98
N LEU A 462 1.37 -31.26 3.13
CA LEU A 462 2.03 -31.13 4.45
C LEU A 462 2.06 -29.66 4.92
N PRO A 463 2.20 -29.38 6.23
CA PRO A 463 2.40 -30.31 7.35
C PRO A 463 1.12 -30.83 8.01
N PHE A 464 1.27 -31.84 8.88
CA PHE A 464 0.25 -32.37 9.79
C PHE A 464 0.78 -32.51 11.22
N THR A 465 -0.12 -32.46 12.20
CA THR A 465 0.17 -32.72 13.62
C THR A 465 -0.75 -33.81 14.15
N LEU A 466 -0.16 -34.92 14.59
CA LEU A 466 -0.84 -35.98 15.32
C LEU A 466 -0.71 -35.70 16.83
N TYR A 467 -1.85 -35.49 17.48
CA TYR A 467 -1.99 -35.40 18.93
C TYR A 467 -2.17 -36.81 19.51
N ILE A 468 -1.23 -37.23 20.33
CA ILE A 468 -1.17 -38.58 20.90
C ILE A 468 -1.58 -38.52 22.36
N HIS A 469 -2.61 -39.30 22.72
CA HIS A 469 -3.13 -39.35 24.08
C HIS A 469 -3.67 -40.75 24.44
N SER A 470 -3.53 -41.14 25.70
CA SER A 470 -3.91 -42.47 26.20
C SER A 470 -5.41 -42.79 26.06
N LYS A 471 -6.28 -41.77 26.16
CA LYS A 471 -7.73 -41.85 25.91
C LYS A 471 -8.09 -42.41 24.52
N ASP A 472 -7.19 -42.31 23.55
CA ASP A 472 -7.47 -42.74 22.18
C ASP A 472 -7.21 -44.23 21.95
N ILE A 473 -6.50 -44.91 22.87
CA ILE A 473 -6.02 -46.30 22.70
C ILE A 473 -7.14 -47.27 22.30
N ASP A 474 -8.34 -47.12 22.87
CA ASP A 474 -9.46 -48.02 22.59
C ASP A 474 -10.22 -47.68 21.31
N ASN A 475 -10.03 -46.46 20.80
CA ASN A 475 -10.71 -45.90 19.63
C ASN A 475 -9.76 -45.66 18.45
N VAL A 476 -8.57 -46.27 18.44
CA VAL A 476 -7.59 -46.10 17.37
C VAL A 476 -8.22 -46.51 16.04
N TYR A 477 -8.17 -45.60 15.07
CA TYR A 477 -8.72 -45.83 13.76
C TYR A 477 -8.01 -46.99 13.07
N SER A 478 -8.80 -47.83 12.42
CA SER A 478 -8.33 -48.83 11.46
C SER A 478 -9.36 -48.99 10.36
N LEU A 479 -8.96 -49.56 9.23
CA LEU A 479 -9.88 -49.82 8.11
C LEU A 479 -11.07 -50.72 8.49
N MET A 480 -10.93 -51.53 9.54
CA MET A 480 -11.96 -52.45 10.03
C MET A 480 -12.76 -51.90 11.22
N LYS A 481 -12.27 -50.85 11.89
CA LYS A 481 -12.88 -50.25 13.09
C LYS A 481 -12.79 -48.73 13.00
N SER A 482 -13.93 -48.09 12.72
CA SER A 482 -14.04 -46.63 12.60
C SER A 482 -15.05 -46.06 13.60
N TYR A 483 -14.55 -45.54 14.72
CA TYR A 483 -15.29 -44.65 15.61
C TYR A 483 -14.39 -43.48 15.99
N GLU A 484 -14.74 -42.29 15.52
CA GLU A 484 -13.96 -41.09 15.75
C GLU A 484 -14.32 -40.48 17.11
N ASN A 485 -13.31 -40.27 17.96
CA ASN A 485 -13.44 -39.67 19.28
C ASN A 485 -12.38 -38.58 19.46
N LEU A 486 -12.76 -37.34 19.19
CA LEU A 486 -11.87 -36.18 19.26
C LEU A 486 -11.74 -35.57 20.67
N SER A 487 -12.27 -36.22 21.70
CA SER A 487 -12.30 -35.65 23.06
C SER A 487 -10.92 -35.37 23.64
N SER A 488 -9.91 -36.16 23.28
CA SER A 488 -8.53 -35.98 23.74
C SER A 488 -7.88 -34.67 23.26
N LEU A 489 -8.32 -34.11 22.13
CA LEU A 489 -7.81 -32.84 21.60
C LEU A 489 -8.07 -31.63 22.51
N LYS A 490 -8.95 -31.77 23.52
CA LYS A 490 -9.25 -30.72 24.51
C LYS A 490 -8.34 -30.78 25.73
N ASP A 491 -7.61 -31.88 25.90
CA ASP A 491 -6.66 -32.03 27.00
C ASP A 491 -5.34 -31.32 26.63
N ASN A 492 -4.55 -30.95 27.64
CA ASN A 492 -3.29 -30.21 27.43
C ASN A 492 -2.04 -31.07 27.66
N ASP A 493 -2.20 -32.32 28.06
CA ASP A 493 -1.14 -33.24 28.48
C ASP A 493 -0.74 -34.24 27.39
N GLY A 494 -1.38 -34.23 26.22
CA GLY A 494 -0.99 -35.08 25.09
C GLY A 494 0.30 -34.62 24.40
N ILE A 495 0.77 -35.47 23.48
CA ILE A 495 2.04 -35.34 22.77
C ILE A 495 1.79 -34.84 21.35
N HIS A 496 2.54 -33.83 20.91
CA HIS A 496 2.39 -33.24 19.58
C HIS A 496 3.46 -33.76 18.62
N LEU A 497 3.09 -34.75 17.80
CA LEU A 497 3.94 -35.33 16.77
C LEU A 497 3.71 -34.62 15.44
N GLN A 498 4.75 -34.06 14.83
CA GLN A 498 4.68 -33.41 13.52
C GLN A 498 5.04 -34.39 12.39
N ILE A 499 4.20 -34.43 11.36
CA ILE A 499 4.45 -35.14 10.10
C ILE A 499 4.67 -34.07 9.04
N THR A 500 5.92 -33.92 8.61
CA THR A 500 6.33 -32.82 7.74
C THR A 500 7.61 -33.18 6.99
N SER A 501 8.14 -32.25 6.20
CA SER A 501 9.43 -32.42 5.55
C SER A 501 10.58 -31.85 6.37
N THR A 502 11.76 -32.47 6.25
CA THR A 502 13.01 -31.97 6.87
C THR A 502 13.29 -30.53 6.47
N ASN A 503 13.04 -30.16 5.22
CA ASN A 503 13.27 -28.81 4.70
C ASN A 503 12.31 -27.78 5.33
N LEU A 504 11.04 -28.15 5.58
CA LEU A 504 10.08 -27.29 6.27
C LEU A 504 10.48 -27.03 7.72
N VAL A 505 10.97 -28.05 8.44
CA VAL A 505 11.46 -27.90 9.82
C VAL A 505 12.64 -26.93 9.89
N GLU A 506 13.60 -27.04 8.97
CA GLU A 506 14.75 -26.12 8.92
C GLU A 506 14.34 -24.69 8.54
N PHE A 507 13.41 -24.54 7.60
CA PHE A 507 12.91 -23.23 7.17
C PHE A 507 12.24 -22.46 8.31
N TYR A 508 11.39 -23.13 9.10
CA TYR A 508 10.77 -22.53 10.28
C TYR A 508 11.72 -22.48 11.49
N LYS A 509 12.99 -22.89 11.35
CA LYS A 509 14.01 -22.93 12.40
C LYS A 509 13.59 -23.78 13.61
N GLN A 510 12.79 -24.81 13.35
CA GLN A 510 12.24 -25.70 14.37
C GLN A 510 13.17 -26.89 14.67
N SER A 511 14.24 -27.09 13.89
CA SER A 511 15.20 -28.20 14.05
C SER A 511 15.93 -28.23 15.40
N LYS A 512 15.93 -27.12 16.15
CA LYS A 512 16.45 -27.08 17.53
C LYS A 512 15.51 -27.70 18.56
N GLU A 513 14.20 -27.65 18.32
CA GLU A 513 13.17 -28.14 19.23
C GLU A 513 12.62 -29.50 18.81
N TYR A 514 12.50 -29.71 17.50
CA TYR A 514 11.90 -30.89 16.89
C TYR A 514 12.98 -31.74 16.22
N ILE A 515 13.13 -32.97 16.69
CA ILE A 515 14.11 -33.95 16.20
C ILE A 515 13.40 -35.00 15.35
N ASN A 516 14.07 -35.45 14.28
CA ASN A 516 13.55 -36.48 13.39
C ASN A 516 13.69 -37.88 14.04
N PHE A 517 12.56 -38.49 14.41
CA PHE A 517 12.46 -39.82 15.01
C PHE A 517 11.91 -40.88 14.04
N THR A 518 11.93 -40.65 12.73
CA THR A 518 11.35 -41.56 11.74
C THR A 518 11.83 -43.01 11.91
N LYS A 519 13.13 -43.21 12.16
CA LYS A 519 13.72 -44.56 12.34
C LYS A 519 13.18 -45.34 13.55
N GLU A 520 12.56 -44.66 14.51
CA GLU A 520 11.98 -45.28 15.70
C GLU A 520 10.55 -45.80 15.44
N PHE A 521 9.88 -45.26 14.42
CA PHE A 521 8.51 -45.62 14.06
C PHE A 521 8.40 -46.54 12.83
N PHE A 522 9.43 -46.60 11.99
CA PHE A 522 9.40 -47.38 10.75
C PHE A 522 10.67 -48.23 10.61
N ASP A 523 10.46 -49.51 10.34
CA ASP A 523 11.56 -50.48 10.18
C ASP A 523 12.21 -50.37 8.79
N LYS A 524 11.49 -49.80 7.81
CA LYS A 524 11.95 -49.51 6.46
C LYS A 524 12.01 -48.00 6.23
N PRO A 525 12.93 -47.49 5.39
CA PRO A 525 12.92 -46.11 4.95
C PRO A 525 11.57 -45.73 4.29
N LEU A 526 11.12 -44.50 4.51
CA LEU A 526 9.96 -43.96 3.82
C LEU A 526 10.25 -43.78 2.32
N LYS A 527 9.22 -43.80 1.48
CA LYS A 527 9.35 -43.63 0.03
C LYS A 527 9.94 -42.27 -0.33
N TYR A 528 9.60 -41.24 0.44
CA TYR A 528 10.09 -39.89 0.25
C TYR A 528 11.16 -39.55 1.29
N GLU A 529 12.42 -39.43 0.88
CA GLU A 529 13.57 -39.23 1.79
C GLU A 529 13.45 -38.00 2.69
N ASN A 530 12.76 -36.96 2.22
CA ASN A 530 12.59 -35.72 2.97
C ASN A 530 11.35 -35.72 3.88
N LEU A 531 10.45 -36.71 3.80
CA LEU A 531 9.33 -36.89 4.73
C LEU A 531 9.84 -37.44 6.07
N GLY A 532 9.29 -36.95 7.19
CA GLY A 532 9.67 -37.47 8.48
C GLY A 532 8.70 -37.17 9.60
N ILE A 533 8.96 -37.86 10.72
CA ILE A 533 8.26 -37.74 12.00
C ILE A 533 9.12 -36.93 12.95
N PHE A 534 8.60 -35.82 13.44
CA PHE A 534 9.33 -34.87 14.27
C PHE A 534 8.63 -34.67 15.61
N LEU A 535 9.39 -34.77 16.69
CA LEU A 535 8.93 -34.63 18.08
C LEU A 535 9.95 -33.86 18.91
N LYS A 536 9.48 -33.26 20.01
CA LYS A 536 10.40 -32.80 21.05
C LYS A 536 11.02 -34.02 21.76
N PRO A 537 12.33 -34.04 22.07
CA PRO A 537 12.97 -35.19 22.72
C PRO A 537 12.28 -35.64 24.01
N GLN A 538 11.81 -34.68 24.81
CA GLN A 538 11.06 -34.94 26.05
C GLN A 538 9.70 -35.61 25.80
N GLU A 539 8.99 -35.23 24.73
CA GLU A 539 7.71 -35.85 24.37
C GLU A 539 7.92 -37.26 23.83
N PHE A 540 8.96 -37.48 23.04
CA PHE A 540 9.35 -38.82 22.61
C PHE A 540 9.72 -39.72 23.80
N GLY A 541 10.45 -39.20 24.78
CA GLY A 541 10.76 -39.90 26.03
C GLY A 541 9.50 -40.31 26.80
N ARG A 542 8.52 -39.40 26.93
CA ARG A 542 7.21 -39.69 27.54
C ARG A 542 6.46 -40.78 26.77
N LEU A 543 6.46 -40.72 25.43
CA LEU A 543 5.79 -41.72 24.61
C LEU A 543 6.41 -43.11 24.79
N LYS A 544 7.75 -43.22 24.82
CA LYS A 544 8.45 -44.50 25.02
C LYS A 544 8.20 -45.16 26.37
N GLN A 545 7.82 -44.39 27.40
CA GLN A 545 7.51 -44.94 28.72
C GLN A 545 6.15 -45.66 28.76
N ASP A 546 5.22 -45.30 27.87
CA ASP A 546 3.93 -45.98 27.71
C ASP A 546 3.99 -46.90 26.50
N SER A 547 4.41 -48.15 26.70
CA SER A 547 4.61 -49.12 25.61
C SER A 547 3.34 -49.36 24.82
N LYS A 548 2.17 -49.39 25.47
CA LYS A 548 0.88 -49.59 24.82
C LYS A 548 0.56 -48.41 23.90
N LEU A 549 0.71 -47.18 24.39
CA LEU A 549 0.47 -45.97 23.60
C LEU A 549 1.45 -45.83 22.45
N PHE A 550 2.73 -46.16 22.68
CA PHE A 550 3.76 -46.18 21.64
C PHE A 550 3.42 -47.18 20.52
N ASP A 551 3.04 -48.41 20.86
CA ASP A 551 2.73 -49.46 19.88
C ASP A 551 1.49 -49.11 19.03
N VAL A 552 0.43 -48.58 19.65
CA VAL A 552 -0.76 -48.17 18.88
C VAL A 552 -0.48 -46.95 18.00
N THR A 553 0.38 -46.04 18.47
CA THR A 553 0.84 -44.89 17.70
C THR A 553 1.67 -45.35 16.49
N LYS A 554 2.63 -46.26 16.70
CA LYS A 554 3.45 -46.85 15.63
C LYS A 554 2.54 -47.50 14.58
N ARG A 555 1.54 -48.29 14.99
CA ARG A 555 0.58 -48.92 14.06
C ARG A 555 -0.25 -47.90 13.28
N TYR A 556 -0.81 -46.89 13.96
CA TYR A 556 -1.57 -45.83 13.29
C TYR A 556 -0.71 -45.08 12.25
N LEU A 557 0.52 -44.71 12.63
CA LEU A 557 1.46 -44.00 11.75
C LEU A 557 1.87 -44.81 10.53
N ASN A 558 2.05 -46.13 10.66
CA ASN A 558 2.34 -46.99 9.50
C ASN A 558 1.23 -46.91 8.45
N ASN A 559 -0.03 -47.07 8.85
CA ASN A 559 -1.17 -46.95 7.95
C ASN A 559 -1.34 -45.51 7.40
N PHE A 560 -1.13 -44.50 8.25
CA PHE A 560 -1.22 -43.10 7.86
C PHE A 560 -0.19 -42.75 6.78
N ILE A 561 1.07 -43.15 6.98
CA ILE A 561 2.16 -42.82 6.06
C ILE A 561 1.99 -43.56 4.73
N GLU A 562 1.58 -44.82 4.75
CA GLU A 562 1.24 -45.55 3.52
C GLU A 562 0.17 -44.81 2.70
N ALA A 563 -0.95 -44.44 3.34
CA ALA A 563 -2.01 -43.67 2.70
C ALA A 563 -1.56 -42.27 2.24
N LEU A 564 -0.68 -41.60 3.01
CA LEU A 564 -0.12 -40.31 2.65
C LEU A 564 0.76 -40.43 1.39
N GLU A 565 1.63 -41.43 1.32
CA GLU A 565 2.50 -41.66 0.17
C GLU A 565 1.71 -41.96 -1.09
N GLU A 566 0.69 -42.82 -0.99
CA GLU A 566 -0.27 -43.06 -2.08
C GLU A 566 -0.97 -41.78 -2.50
N ARG A 567 -1.43 -40.97 -1.52
CA ARG A 567 -2.09 -39.70 -1.83
C ARG A 567 -1.17 -38.73 -2.54
N ILE A 568 0.10 -38.64 -2.13
CA ILE A 568 1.09 -37.77 -2.80
C ILE A 568 1.28 -38.21 -4.25
N ASP A 569 1.43 -39.52 -4.50
CA ASP A 569 1.57 -40.04 -5.87
C ASP A 569 0.33 -39.74 -6.74
N LEU A 570 -0.87 -39.94 -6.17
CA LEU A 570 -2.13 -39.63 -6.84
C LEU A 570 -2.21 -38.14 -7.17
N GLU A 571 -1.86 -37.24 -6.25
CA GLU A 571 -1.85 -35.80 -6.53
C GLU A 571 -0.81 -35.41 -7.59
N LYS A 572 0.36 -36.06 -7.62
CA LYS A 572 1.38 -35.82 -8.66
C LYS A 572 0.91 -36.29 -10.04
N ALA A 573 0.25 -37.44 -10.11
CA ALA A 573 -0.26 -38.01 -11.35
C ALA A 573 -1.35 -37.15 -12.02
N LYS A 574 -2.10 -36.36 -11.24
CA LYS A 574 -3.13 -35.45 -11.74
C LYS A 574 -2.58 -34.22 -12.47
N LEU A 575 -1.31 -33.86 -12.23
CA LEU A 575 -0.80 -32.55 -12.65
C LEU A 575 -0.56 -32.49 -14.16
N PHE A 576 -1.04 -31.42 -14.78
CA PHE A 576 -0.73 -31.12 -16.18
C PHE A 576 0.75 -30.81 -16.36
N LYS A 577 1.29 -31.19 -17.51
CA LYS A 577 2.63 -30.89 -17.97
C LYS A 577 2.58 -29.76 -18.99
N GLU A 578 3.75 -29.19 -19.30
CA GLU A 578 3.88 -28.13 -20.30
C GLU A 578 3.34 -28.55 -21.69
N LYS A 579 3.50 -29.83 -22.05
CA LYS A 579 2.93 -30.37 -23.30
C LYS A 579 1.40 -30.31 -23.33
N ASP A 580 0.73 -30.53 -22.20
CA ASP A 580 -0.73 -30.47 -22.12
C ASP A 580 -1.21 -29.03 -22.32
N VAL A 581 -0.48 -28.06 -21.77
CA VAL A 581 -0.73 -26.62 -22.00
C VAL A 581 -0.54 -26.25 -23.47
N LEU A 582 0.53 -26.73 -24.12
CA LEU A 582 0.76 -26.48 -25.55
C LEU A 582 -0.34 -27.08 -26.42
N ASN A 583 -0.74 -28.34 -26.16
CA ASN A 583 -1.82 -28.99 -26.89
C ASN A 583 -3.14 -28.22 -26.75
N TYR A 584 -3.47 -27.75 -25.53
CA TYR A 584 -4.66 -26.94 -25.32
C TYR A 584 -4.61 -25.61 -26.07
N LEU A 585 -3.46 -24.92 -26.09
CA LEU A 585 -3.28 -23.70 -26.88
C LEU A 585 -3.31 -23.96 -28.40
N LYS A 586 -2.88 -25.14 -28.85
CA LYS A 586 -2.97 -25.55 -30.26
C LYS A 586 -4.44 -25.60 -30.72
N GLU A 587 -5.30 -26.16 -29.89
CA GLU A 587 -6.73 -26.30 -30.16
C GLU A 587 -7.50 -24.99 -29.91
N ASN A 588 -7.08 -24.19 -28.93
CA ASN A 588 -7.71 -22.92 -28.56
C ASN A 588 -7.04 -21.72 -29.25
N LYS A 589 -7.49 -21.39 -30.47
CA LYS A 589 -6.96 -20.27 -31.27
C LYS A 589 -7.03 -18.92 -30.53
N GLU A 590 -8.13 -18.64 -29.84
CA GLU A 590 -8.32 -17.35 -29.15
C GLU A 590 -7.25 -17.14 -28.06
N LEU A 591 -7.07 -18.12 -27.17
CA LEU A 591 -6.07 -18.03 -26.11
C LEU A 591 -4.65 -18.04 -26.67
N ARG A 592 -4.36 -18.80 -27.73
CA ARG A 592 -3.05 -18.80 -28.39
C ARG A 592 -2.69 -17.42 -28.90
N VAL A 593 -3.56 -16.80 -29.69
CA VAL A 593 -3.34 -15.44 -30.23
C VAL A 593 -3.20 -14.43 -29.11
N LYS A 594 -4.05 -14.53 -28.07
CA LYS A 594 -3.97 -13.66 -26.89
C LYS A 594 -2.62 -13.78 -26.18
N LEU A 595 -2.14 -15.00 -25.93
CA LEU A 595 -0.85 -15.24 -25.30
C LEU A 595 0.29 -14.72 -26.18
N LYS A 596 0.25 -14.96 -27.50
CA LYS A 596 1.27 -14.48 -28.44
C LYS A 596 1.41 -12.96 -28.38
N ASN A 597 0.29 -12.25 -28.46
CA ASN A 597 0.26 -10.78 -28.36
C ASN A 597 0.84 -10.27 -27.03
N ILE A 598 0.53 -10.93 -25.91
CA ILE A 598 1.09 -10.59 -24.60
C ILE A 598 2.60 -10.81 -24.59
N LEU A 599 3.07 -11.98 -25.01
CA LEU A 599 4.50 -12.33 -24.95
C LEU A 599 5.34 -11.49 -25.93
N ASP A 600 4.81 -11.18 -27.11
CA ASP A 600 5.48 -10.30 -28.07
C ASP A 600 5.70 -8.90 -27.50
N LYS A 601 4.73 -8.36 -26.76
CA LYS A 601 4.84 -7.06 -26.10
C LYS A 601 5.77 -7.11 -24.88
N GLU A 602 5.63 -8.13 -24.05
CA GLU A 602 6.24 -8.14 -22.72
C GLU A 602 7.66 -8.70 -22.69
N LEU A 603 8.06 -9.52 -23.67
CA LEU A 603 9.40 -10.10 -23.72
C LEU A 603 10.42 -9.23 -24.50
N VAL A 604 10.02 -8.10 -25.08
CA VAL A 604 10.89 -7.24 -25.93
C VAL A 604 12.21 -6.93 -25.24
N HIS A 605 12.17 -6.38 -24.03
CA HIS A 605 13.38 -5.97 -23.32
C HIS A 605 14.26 -7.17 -22.96
N ILE A 606 13.67 -8.32 -22.58
CA ILE A 606 14.40 -9.53 -22.23
C ILE A 606 15.11 -10.09 -23.46
N LYS A 607 14.42 -10.18 -24.61
CA LYS A 607 15.00 -10.64 -25.88
C LYS A 607 16.20 -9.78 -26.31
N GLN A 608 16.15 -8.48 -26.04
CA GLN A 608 17.24 -7.56 -26.38
C GLN A 608 18.46 -7.72 -25.46
N HIS A 609 18.25 -7.90 -24.15
CA HIS A 609 19.35 -7.82 -23.17
C HIS A 609 19.84 -9.19 -22.68
N ARG A 610 18.97 -10.21 -22.71
CA ARG A 610 19.26 -11.59 -22.30
C ARG A 610 18.62 -12.59 -23.27
N PRO A 611 19.01 -12.56 -24.57
CA PRO A 611 18.53 -13.52 -25.55
C PRO A 611 18.90 -14.96 -25.18
N ASP A 612 19.98 -15.16 -24.43
CA ASP A 612 20.42 -16.44 -23.89
C ASP A 612 19.35 -17.09 -22.98
N ILE A 613 18.72 -16.30 -22.10
CA ILE A 613 17.62 -16.79 -21.25
C ILE A 613 16.45 -17.22 -22.14
N VAL A 614 16.01 -16.37 -23.06
CA VAL A 614 14.83 -16.66 -23.90
C VAL A 614 15.07 -17.87 -24.80
N ALA A 615 16.27 -18.02 -25.35
CA ALA A 615 16.65 -19.18 -26.16
C ALA A 615 16.64 -20.49 -25.35
N SER A 616 16.93 -20.43 -24.04
CA SER A 616 16.89 -21.60 -23.16
C SER A 616 15.48 -22.12 -22.85
N TRP A 617 14.44 -21.30 -23.07
CA TRP A 617 13.04 -21.65 -22.78
C TRP A 617 12.46 -22.60 -23.82
N LYS A 618 12.71 -23.90 -23.62
CA LYS A 618 12.26 -24.97 -24.51
C LYS A 618 10.79 -24.86 -24.93
N TYR A 619 9.87 -24.70 -23.97
CA TYR A 619 8.44 -24.76 -24.27
C TYR A 619 7.93 -23.47 -24.90
N TYR A 620 8.58 -22.34 -24.58
CA TYR A 620 8.35 -21.10 -25.32
C TYR A 620 8.78 -21.22 -26.80
N GLN A 621 9.92 -21.87 -27.09
CA GLN A 621 10.33 -22.11 -28.49
C GLN A 621 9.34 -23.02 -29.22
N GLU A 622 8.84 -24.06 -28.56
CA GLU A 622 7.76 -24.92 -29.10
C GLU A 622 6.47 -24.12 -29.37
N PHE A 623 6.10 -23.22 -28.46
CA PHE A 623 4.95 -22.32 -28.63
C PHE A 623 5.12 -21.36 -29.83
N GLU A 624 6.27 -20.70 -29.96
CA GLU A 624 6.55 -19.80 -31.09
C GLU A 624 6.51 -20.53 -32.43
N LYS A 625 7.07 -21.75 -32.49
CA LYS A 625 6.99 -22.59 -33.69
C LYS A 625 5.54 -22.95 -34.02
N MET A 626 4.76 -23.36 -33.02
CA MET A 626 3.34 -23.67 -33.18
C MET A 626 2.54 -22.47 -33.70
N CYS A 627 2.78 -21.25 -33.20
CA CYS A 627 2.12 -20.05 -33.73
C CYS A 627 2.43 -19.84 -35.22
N LYS A 628 3.70 -19.95 -35.63
CA LYS A 628 4.09 -19.79 -37.04
C LYS A 628 3.49 -20.84 -37.99
N GLU A 629 3.16 -22.03 -37.49
CA GLU A 629 2.58 -23.11 -38.29
C GLU A 629 1.05 -23.00 -38.44
N LEU A 630 0.39 -22.24 -37.56
CA LEU A 630 -1.08 -22.19 -37.46
C LEU A 630 -1.68 -20.81 -37.75
N ASP A 631 -0.83 -19.80 -37.86
CA ASP A 631 -1.15 -18.44 -38.32
C ASP A 631 -0.80 -18.34 -39.81
#